data_AF-G2Y7Y4-F1
#
_entry.id   AF-G2Y7Y4-F1
#
_cell.length_a   1.000
_cell.length_b   1.000
_cell.length_c   1.000
_cell.angle_alpha   90.00
_cell.angle_beta   90.00
_cell.angle_gamma   90.00
#
_symmetry.space_group_name_H-M   'P 1'
#
loop_
_entity.id
_entity.type
_entity.pdbx_description
1 polymer ?
#
loop_
_entity_poly.entity_id
_entity_poly.type
_entity_poly.pdbx_seq_one_letter_code
_entity_poly.pdbx_strand_id
1 'polypeptide(L)'
;MAITMCAVCGECDGKILRCSRCHSREYCGKDCQTQDWPTHKKSCKRQNFILRVDLCPSYLTNPRVTRTLSCPANASFADLHEALQIAFGWKDCHLHEFEVLNHSESMGDKFSASSRATLLRISPSNILEEAQDDQNKCSSETLLNQILDGELTRGKTILYRYDFGDDWEHVMVCGGRADPTENFELLGGEGHGCAEDVGGSYGWIKLIEAYDSNNPTKDQRETMDWFEEEAHNKDSYGLRGAAKYTWDKEKLNTALKELNTSALSGDASSILLISLGKEFWFDGMYADMIAKLRTKATVREVTDSMSAMKHVKKSIENYSTIIVTDAVFMQPIYHAINRELIGYVKSGGKVIFGFMVPNLAEPPTFEKFFSSSGWGLNWKFGTYTRDTYEVNSQAHLTGLCQATLKSYSMKALSLQNAKPQDRVYAGPDGARDQSPAIFAKYERSGAKQGYVGWLGDVNTEEGTTTLLLAMCGF
;
A
#
# COMPACT_ATOMS: atom_id res chain seq x y z
N MET A 1 24.17 2.52 -34.32
CA MET A 1 22.91 1.78 -34.50
C MET A 1 23.19 0.32 -34.20
N ALA A 2 22.43 -0.33 -33.32
CA ALA A 2 22.55 -1.77 -33.13
C ALA A 2 22.12 -2.47 -34.43
N ILE A 3 22.93 -3.41 -34.92
CA ILE A 3 22.56 -4.25 -36.07
C ILE A 3 21.53 -5.25 -35.55
N THR A 4 20.29 -5.09 -36.00
CA THR A 4 19.18 -5.99 -35.69
C THR A 4 19.28 -7.23 -36.60
N MET A 5 19.40 -8.42 -36.00
CA MET A 5 19.58 -9.69 -36.71
C MET A 5 18.35 -10.59 -36.51
N CYS A 6 17.98 -11.35 -37.53
CA CYS A 6 16.93 -12.36 -37.42
C CYS A 6 17.30 -13.41 -36.36
N ALA A 7 16.41 -13.67 -35.41
CA ALA A 7 16.61 -14.62 -34.31
C ALA A 7 16.75 -16.09 -34.77
N VAL A 8 16.48 -16.38 -36.05
CA VAL A 8 16.50 -17.73 -36.61
C VAL A 8 17.64 -17.92 -37.60
N CYS A 9 17.69 -17.13 -38.67
CA CYS A 9 18.70 -17.28 -39.72
C CYS A 9 19.93 -16.39 -39.54
N GLY A 10 19.90 -15.40 -38.63
CA GLY A 10 20.99 -14.46 -38.41
C GLY A 10 21.16 -13.39 -39.49
N GLU A 11 20.31 -13.37 -40.53
CA GLU A 11 20.40 -12.35 -41.59
C GLU A 11 19.86 -10.98 -41.13
N CYS A 12 20.42 -9.91 -41.72
CA CYS A 12 20.10 -8.52 -41.41
C CYS A 12 19.48 -7.73 -42.59
N ASP A 13 19.26 -8.38 -43.74
CA ASP A 13 18.77 -7.70 -44.93
C ASP A 13 17.23 -7.66 -44.99
N GLY A 14 16.68 -6.44 -45.00
CA GLY A 14 15.26 -6.19 -45.26
C GLY A 14 14.44 -5.67 -44.08
N LYS A 15 13.11 -5.61 -44.28
CA LYS A 15 12.16 -5.11 -43.28
C LYS A 15 11.98 -6.15 -42.17
N ILE A 16 12.64 -5.93 -41.04
CA ILE A 16 12.57 -6.83 -39.88
C ILE A 16 11.18 -6.76 -39.23
N LEU A 17 10.53 -7.90 -39.11
CA LEU A 17 9.32 -8.11 -38.32
C LEU A 17 9.69 -8.29 -36.85
N ARG A 18 8.80 -7.88 -35.95
CA ARG A 18 8.90 -8.16 -34.52
C ARG A 18 7.77 -9.09 -34.10
N CYS A 19 8.04 -9.92 -33.10
CA CYS A 19 6.98 -10.70 -32.45
C CYS A 19 5.86 -9.75 -32.01
N SER A 20 4.65 -9.94 -32.53
CA SER A 20 3.50 -9.09 -32.25
C SER A 20 3.01 -9.14 -30.79
N ARG A 21 3.51 -10.12 -30.03
CA ARG A 21 3.24 -10.24 -28.60
C ARG A 21 4.32 -9.52 -27.78
N CYS A 22 5.58 -9.93 -27.86
CA CYS A 22 6.63 -9.40 -26.97
C CYS A 22 7.39 -8.19 -27.51
N HIS A 23 7.39 -7.97 -28.82
CA HIS A 23 8.22 -7.01 -29.55
C HIS A 23 9.76 -7.13 -29.34
N SER A 24 10.23 -8.10 -28.54
CA SER A 24 11.65 -8.31 -28.22
C SER A 24 12.37 -9.30 -29.14
N ARG A 25 11.63 -10.07 -29.93
CA ARG A 25 12.19 -10.99 -30.95
C ARG A 25 11.99 -10.43 -32.35
N GLU A 26 13.04 -10.51 -33.15
CA GLU A 26 13.14 -9.96 -34.49
C GLU A 26 13.29 -11.07 -35.53
N TYR A 27 12.62 -10.93 -36.67
CA TYR A 27 12.56 -11.92 -37.74
C TYR A 27 12.69 -11.24 -39.09
N CYS A 28 13.45 -11.81 -40.02
CA CYS A 28 13.50 -11.31 -41.41
C CYS A 28 12.18 -11.54 -42.17
N GLY A 29 11.29 -12.39 -41.66
CA GLY A 29 9.99 -12.68 -42.29
C GLY A 29 9.10 -13.60 -41.45
N LYS A 30 7.88 -13.81 -41.94
CA LYS A 30 6.84 -14.63 -41.29
C LYS A 30 7.26 -16.09 -41.12
N ASP A 31 8.08 -16.61 -42.03
CA ASP A 31 8.56 -17.99 -41.99
C ASP A 31 9.48 -18.22 -40.79
N CYS A 32 10.49 -17.36 -40.61
CA CYS A 32 11.36 -17.39 -39.44
C CYS A 32 10.57 -17.19 -38.13
N GLN A 33 9.57 -16.29 -38.13
CA GLN A 33 8.71 -16.12 -36.96
C GLN A 33 7.92 -17.41 -36.63
N THR A 34 7.36 -18.07 -37.65
CA THR A 34 6.58 -19.30 -37.49
C THR A 34 7.47 -20.46 -37.01
N GLN A 35 8.72 -20.51 -37.51
CA GLN A 35 9.72 -21.49 -37.11
C GLN A 35 10.17 -21.31 -35.65
N ASP A 36 10.39 -20.08 -35.17
CA ASP A 36 10.77 -19.82 -33.77
C ASP A 36 9.58 -19.96 -32.81
N TRP A 37 8.33 -19.80 -33.28
CA TRP A 37 7.18 -19.72 -32.38
C TRP A 37 7.03 -20.92 -31.40
N PRO A 38 7.21 -22.20 -31.79
CA PRO A 38 7.13 -23.32 -30.87
C PRO A 38 8.07 -23.22 -29.66
N THR A 39 9.25 -22.62 -29.84
CA THR A 39 10.26 -22.39 -28.80
C THR A 39 10.04 -21.06 -28.10
N HIS A 40 9.88 -19.97 -28.85
CA HIS A 40 9.73 -18.62 -28.32
C HIS A 40 8.46 -18.44 -27.48
N LYS A 41 7.33 -19.06 -27.84
CA LYS A 41 6.05 -18.87 -27.13
C LYS A 41 6.12 -19.15 -25.62
N LYS A 42 7.06 -20.02 -25.21
CA LYS A 42 7.29 -20.39 -23.80
C LYS A 42 7.92 -19.26 -22.99
N SER A 43 8.75 -18.42 -23.61
CA SER A 43 9.44 -17.29 -22.98
C SER A 43 8.94 -15.92 -23.46
N CYS A 44 7.97 -15.90 -24.38
CA CYS A 44 7.41 -14.68 -24.97
C CYS A 44 6.59 -13.88 -23.94
N LYS A 45 7.24 -12.90 -23.29
CA LYS A 45 6.61 -11.92 -22.39
C LYS A 45 6.62 -10.53 -23.00
N ARG A 46 5.55 -9.76 -22.80
CA ARG A 46 5.48 -8.36 -23.26
C ARG A 46 6.47 -7.51 -22.48
N GLN A 47 7.34 -6.79 -23.18
CA GLN A 47 8.26 -5.83 -22.56
C GLN A 47 7.48 -4.74 -21.82
N ASN A 48 7.96 -4.36 -20.64
CA ASN A 48 7.39 -3.26 -19.88
C ASN A 48 7.53 -1.93 -20.64
N PHE A 49 6.69 -0.96 -20.29
CA PHE A 49 6.83 0.42 -20.74
C PHE A 49 7.67 1.22 -19.75
N ILE A 50 8.58 2.05 -20.24
CA ILE A 50 9.27 3.04 -19.40
C ILE A 50 8.45 4.34 -19.45
N LEU A 51 7.71 4.64 -18.39
CA LEU A 51 6.96 5.88 -18.25
C LEU A 51 7.76 6.90 -17.44
N ARG A 52 8.00 8.07 -18.04
CA ARG A 52 8.54 9.24 -17.34
C ARG A 52 7.37 10.11 -16.93
N VAL A 53 7.27 10.41 -15.65
CA VAL A 53 6.16 11.12 -15.02
C VAL A 53 6.72 12.38 -14.35
N ASP A 54 6.20 13.54 -14.73
CA ASP A 54 6.62 14.84 -14.24
C ASP A 54 5.42 15.58 -13.66
N LEU A 55 5.53 16.03 -12.42
CA LEU A 55 4.50 16.81 -11.76
C LEU A 55 4.42 18.21 -12.41
N CYS A 56 3.22 18.59 -12.80
CA CYS A 56 2.92 19.94 -13.26
C CYS A 56 2.49 20.84 -12.10
N PRO A 57 2.63 22.16 -12.28
CA PRO A 57 3.19 22.84 -13.45
C PRO A 57 4.73 22.83 -13.48
N SER A 58 5.32 23.00 -14.67
CA SER A 58 6.77 22.90 -14.90
C SER A 58 7.63 23.95 -14.17
N TYR A 59 7.02 24.94 -13.53
CA TYR A 59 7.72 25.89 -12.66
C TYR A 59 8.01 25.33 -11.26
N LEU A 60 7.39 24.21 -10.86
CA LEU A 60 7.76 23.46 -9.66
C LEU A 60 9.14 22.83 -9.85
N THR A 61 10.18 23.55 -9.42
CA THR A 61 11.59 23.19 -9.69
C THR A 61 12.47 23.12 -8.44
N ASN A 62 11.94 23.49 -7.27
CA ASN A 62 12.66 23.49 -6.00
C ASN A 62 11.83 22.76 -4.91
N PRO A 63 11.72 21.42 -4.96
CA PRO A 63 12.30 20.51 -5.94
C PRO A 63 11.44 20.39 -7.21
N ARG A 64 12.03 19.88 -8.29
CA ARG A 64 11.24 19.25 -9.35
C ARG A 64 10.82 17.85 -8.87
N VAL A 65 9.54 17.49 -9.03
CA VAL A 65 9.01 16.22 -8.54
C VAL A 65 8.73 15.29 -9.71
N THR A 66 9.58 14.27 -9.88
CA THR A 66 9.51 13.34 -11.03
C THR A 66 9.68 11.89 -10.63
N ARG A 67 9.09 10.97 -11.40
CA ARG A 67 9.28 9.53 -11.26
C ARG A 67 9.44 8.88 -12.64
N THR A 68 10.32 7.91 -12.77
CA THR A 68 10.44 7.05 -13.96
C THR A 68 10.12 5.63 -13.55
N LEU A 69 9.09 5.04 -14.15
CA LEU A 69 8.57 3.71 -13.82
C LEU A 69 8.78 2.75 -14.99
N SER A 70 9.15 1.51 -14.68
CA SER A 70 8.94 0.33 -15.52
C SER A 70 7.56 -0.23 -15.21
N CYS A 71 6.66 -0.21 -16.20
CA CYS A 71 5.26 -0.57 -16.04
C CYS A 71 4.93 -1.86 -16.82
N PRO A 72 4.35 -2.89 -16.18
CA PRO A 72 3.92 -4.11 -16.87
C PRO A 72 2.95 -3.79 -18.01
N ALA A 73 3.23 -4.29 -19.22
CA ALA A 73 2.46 -3.92 -20.40
C ALA A 73 0.98 -4.35 -20.36
N ASN A 74 0.65 -5.35 -19.56
CA ASN A 74 -0.72 -5.84 -19.39
C ASN A 74 -1.38 -5.29 -18.11
N ALA A 75 -0.75 -4.35 -17.39
CA ALA A 75 -1.40 -3.68 -16.27
C ALA A 75 -2.55 -2.80 -16.78
N SER A 76 -3.57 -2.62 -15.94
CA SER A 76 -4.65 -1.66 -16.20
C SER A 76 -4.24 -0.23 -15.85
N PHE A 77 -5.01 0.76 -16.28
CA PHE A 77 -4.83 2.15 -15.82
C PHE A 77 -5.18 2.32 -14.33
N ALA A 78 -6.05 1.46 -13.77
CA ALA A 78 -6.27 1.40 -12.33
C ALA A 78 -5.02 0.92 -11.59
N ASP A 79 -4.32 -0.11 -12.10
CA ASP A 79 -3.04 -0.55 -11.52
C ASP A 79 -1.96 0.52 -11.65
N LEU A 80 -1.93 1.27 -12.76
CA LEU A 80 -1.03 2.41 -12.92
C LEU A 80 -1.33 3.51 -11.91
N HIS A 81 -2.61 3.81 -11.66
CA HIS A 81 -3.01 4.78 -10.64
C HIS A 81 -2.51 4.35 -9.25
N GLU A 82 -2.73 3.10 -8.83
CA GLU A 82 -2.17 2.58 -7.57
C GLU A 82 -0.63 2.75 -7.54
N ALA A 83 0.06 2.42 -8.63
CA ALA A 83 1.51 2.59 -8.69
C ALA A 83 1.96 4.07 -8.57
N LEU A 84 1.20 5.01 -9.14
CA LEU A 84 1.48 6.45 -9.04
C LEU A 84 1.24 6.98 -7.63
N GLN A 85 0.19 6.54 -6.95
CA GLN A 85 -0.09 6.91 -5.56
C GLN A 85 1.08 6.52 -4.64
N ILE A 86 1.62 5.30 -4.74
CA ILE A 86 2.86 4.94 -4.03
C ILE A 86 4.04 5.78 -4.50
N ALA A 87 4.26 5.90 -5.81
CA ALA A 87 5.44 6.57 -6.35
C ALA A 87 5.56 8.03 -5.89
N PHE A 88 4.44 8.73 -5.74
CA PHE A 88 4.38 10.11 -5.28
C PHE A 88 4.06 10.26 -3.78
N GLY A 89 3.86 9.15 -3.05
CA GLY A 89 3.60 9.16 -1.61
C GLY A 89 2.20 9.65 -1.23
N TRP A 90 1.24 9.56 -2.15
CA TRP A 90 -0.17 9.90 -1.94
C TRP A 90 -0.99 8.74 -1.40
N LYS A 91 -2.21 9.03 -0.99
CA LYS A 91 -3.03 8.15 -0.14
C LYS A 91 -4.34 7.69 -0.76
N ASP A 92 -4.56 8.00 -2.04
CA ASP A 92 -5.76 7.63 -2.79
C ASP A 92 -7.05 8.09 -2.08
N CYS A 93 -7.03 9.32 -1.56
CA CYS A 93 -8.16 9.93 -0.86
C CYS A 93 -9.05 10.79 -1.78
N HIS A 94 -8.65 10.99 -3.04
CA HIS A 94 -9.36 11.83 -4.01
C HIS A 94 -9.63 11.11 -5.34
N LEU A 95 -10.53 11.70 -6.14
CA LEU A 95 -10.79 11.23 -7.49
C LEU A 95 -9.58 11.46 -8.41
N HIS A 96 -9.52 10.67 -9.48
CA HIS A 96 -8.47 10.77 -10.48
C HIS A 96 -9.00 10.46 -11.89
N GLU A 97 -8.24 10.88 -12.88
CA GLU A 97 -8.45 10.52 -14.29
C GLU A 97 -7.16 10.55 -15.09
N PHE A 98 -7.20 9.94 -16.27
CA PHE A 98 -6.16 10.06 -17.28
C PHE A 98 -6.73 10.65 -18.56
N GLU A 99 -5.99 11.53 -19.23
CA GLU A 99 -6.31 12.04 -20.56
C GLU A 99 -5.18 11.74 -21.53
N VAL A 100 -5.48 11.08 -22.65
CA VAL A 100 -4.53 10.88 -23.75
C VAL A 100 -4.69 12.05 -24.71
N LEU A 101 -3.64 12.84 -24.90
CA LEU A 101 -3.70 14.05 -25.72
C LEU A 101 -3.38 13.78 -27.19
N ASN A 102 -3.85 14.63 -28.09
CA ASN A 102 -3.59 14.50 -29.52
C ASN A 102 -2.17 14.96 -29.94
N HIS A 103 -1.35 15.47 -29.03
CA HIS A 103 0.03 15.83 -29.32
C HIS A 103 1.04 14.81 -28.78
N SER A 104 2.22 14.76 -29.41
CA SER A 104 3.37 13.97 -28.97
C SER A 104 4.14 14.68 -27.84
N GLU A 105 5.15 13.99 -27.27
CA GLU A 105 5.95 14.41 -26.11
C GLU A 105 6.17 15.93 -26.00
N SER A 106 5.71 16.53 -24.91
CA SER A 106 5.95 17.95 -24.58
C SER A 106 6.66 18.14 -23.23
N MET A 107 7.41 17.13 -22.76
CA MET A 107 8.18 17.25 -21.50
C MET A 107 9.09 18.49 -21.57
N GLY A 108 8.77 19.51 -20.77
CA GLY A 108 9.54 20.75 -20.69
C GLY A 108 9.19 21.83 -21.72
N ASP A 109 8.31 21.59 -22.69
CA ASP A 109 7.76 22.67 -23.51
C ASP A 109 6.62 23.37 -22.74
N LYS A 110 6.41 24.67 -22.97
CA LYS A 110 5.33 25.43 -22.32
C LYS A 110 4.01 24.75 -22.65
N PHE A 111 3.53 23.92 -21.73
CA PHE A 111 2.26 23.24 -21.83
C PHE A 111 1.18 24.33 -21.95
N SER A 112 0.74 24.59 -23.19
CA SER A 112 -0.25 25.62 -23.47
C SER A 112 -1.63 25.00 -23.30
N ALA A 113 -2.36 25.46 -22.27
CA ALA A 113 -3.73 25.03 -22.00
C ALA A 113 -4.69 25.23 -23.21
N SER A 114 -4.33 26.07 -24.19
CA SER A 114 -5.20 26.44 -25.31
C SER A 114 -5.32 25.39 -26.43
N SER A 115 -4.63 24.25 -26.34
CA SER A 115 -4.68 23.18 -27.36
C SER A 115 -4.76 21.77 -26.73
N ARG A 116 -5.52 21.62 -25.64
CA ARG A 116 -5.82 20.31 -25.03
C ARG A 116 -6.87 19.55 -25.86
N ALA A 117 -6.49 19.08 -27.04
CA ALA A 117 -7.32 18.14 -27.80
C ALA A 117 -7.16 16.74 -27.19
N THR A 118 -8.12 16.32 -26.37
CA THR A 118 -8.16 14.99 -25.76
C THR A 118 -8.63 13.96 -26.80
N LEU A 119 -7.86 12.88 -26.96
CA LEU A 119 -8.23 11.72 -27.78
C LEU A 119 -9.08 10.73 -26.99
N LEU A 120 -8.69 10.47 -25.74
CA LEU A 120 -9.34 9.51 -24.85
C LEU A 120 -9.27 10.03 -23.41
N ARG A 121 -10.33 9.80 -22.65
CA ARG A 121 -10.34 9.92 -21.19
C ARG A 121 -10.50 8.55 -20.57
N ILE A 122 -9.74 8.26 -19.52
CA ILE A 122 -9.73 6.98 -18.83
C ILE A 122 -9.92 7.26 -17.35
N SER A 123 -11.06 6.85 -16.80
CA SER A 123 -11.44 7.17 -15.42
C SER A 123 -12.04 5.94 -14.72
N PRO A 124 -12.06 5.91 -13.38
CA PRO A 124 -12.83 4.94 -12.63
C PRO A 124 -14.30 4.88 -13.08
N SER A 125 -14.92 3.69 -13.06
CA SER A 125 -16.28 3.47 -13.58
C SER A 125 -17.34 4.36 -12.92
N ASN A 126 -17.14 4.74 -11.65
CA ASN A 126 -18.04 5.60 -10.89
C ASN A 126 -17.99 7.08 -11.31
N ILE A 127 -17.05 7.48 -12.17
CA ILE A 127 -16.93 8.84 -12.72
C ILE A 127 -17.51 8.91 -14.15
N LEU A 128 -17.69 7.76 -14.81
CA LEU A 128 -18.27 7.71 -16.14
C LEU A 128 -19.76 8.04 -16.07
N GLU A 129 -20.17 9.20 -16.60
CA GLU A 129 -21.58 9.43 -16.93
C GLU A 129 -22.00 8.45 -18.04
N GLU A 130 -23.26 7.97 -18.01
CA GLU A 130 -23.83 6.89 -18.86
C GLU A 130 -23.87 7.20 -20.38
N ALA A 131 -23.08 8.14 -20.89
CA ALA A 131 -22.91 8.33 -22.32
C ALA A 131 -21.96 7.25 -22.87
N GLN A 132 -22.50 6.35 -23.69
CA GLN A 132 -21.73 5.43 -24.54
C GLN A 132 -20.90 6.23 -25.56
N ASP A 133 -19.74 6.72 -25.14
CA ASP A 133 -18.77 7.40 -25.99
C ASP A 133 -17.47 6.58 -26.03
N ASP A 134 -17.02 6.19 -27.21
CA ASP A 134 -15.78 5.45 -27.44
C ASP A 134 -14.52 6.17 -26.89
N GLN A 135 -14.64 7.50 -26.67
CA GLN A 135 -13.60 8.35 -26.10
C GLN A 135 -13.46 8.22 -24.59
N ASN A 136 -14.45 7.68 -23.87
CA ASN A 136 -14.38 7.44 -22.44
C ASN A 136 -14.16 5.96 -22.15
N LYS A 137 -13.16 5.63 -21.33
CA LYS A 137 -12.84 4.25 -20.97
C LYS A 137 -12.74 4.04 -19.47
N CYS A 138 -13.07 2.83 -19.04
CA CYS A 138 -12.92 2.40 -17.65
C CYS A 138 -11.44 2.10 -17.34
N SER A 139 -10.91 2.68 -16.26
CA SER A 139 -9.49 2.51 -15.87
C SER A 139 -9.14 1.08 -15.49
N SER A 140 -10.06 0.30 -14.91
CA SER A 140 -9.83 -1.10 -14.53
C SER A 140 -9.87 -2.07 -15.72
N GLU A 141 -10.48 -1.68 -16.85
CA GLU A 141 -10.63 -2.52 -18.04
C GLU A 141 -9.64 -2.14 -19.16
N THR A 142 -9.13 -0.91 -19.13
CA THR A 142 -8.19 -0.40 -20.15
C THR A 142 -6.77 -0.78 -19.77
N LEU A 143 -6.10 -1.52 -20.64
CA LEU A 143 -4.72 -1.97 -20.43
C LEU A 143 -3.70 -0.97 -21.00
N LEU A 144 -2.53 -0.88 -20.37
CA LEU A 144 -1.45 0.01 -20.83
C LEU A 144 -1.04 -0.25 -22.29
N ASN A 145 -0.95 -1.53 -22.70
CA ASN A 145 -0.60 -1.86 -24.09
C ASN A 145 -1.64 -1.40 -25.12
N GLN A 146 -2.92 -1.30 -24.78
CA GLN A 146 -3.96 -0.85 -25.70
C GLN A 146 -3.77 0.63 -26.05
N ILE A 147 -3.24 1.41 -25.11
CA ILE A 147 -3.03 2.85 -25.27
C ILE A 147 -1.60 3.13 -25.76
N LEU A 148 -0.59 2.59 -25.11
CA LEU A 148 0.81 2.92 -25.39
C LEU A 148 1.35 2.27 -26.67
N ASP A 149 0.72 1.20 -27.17
CA ASP A 149 0.95 0.65 -28.52
C ASP A 149 -0.19 0.94 -29.51
N GLY A 150 -1.25 1.63 -29.08
CA GLY A 150 -2.40 1.94 -29.92
C GLY A 150 -2.02 2.80 -31.12
N GLU A 151 -2.57 2.52 -32.29
CA GLU A 151 -2.19 3.18 -33.55
C GLU A 151 -2.35 4.70 -33.50
N LEU A 152 -3.39 5.19 -32.83
CA LEU A 152 -3.70 6.62 -32.70
C LEU A 152 -3.03 7.28 -31.48
N THR A 153 -2.65 6.48 -30.48
CA THR A 153 -2.27 6.94 -29.13
C THR A 153 -0.80 6.69 -28.80
N ARG A 154 -0.09 5.86 -29.57
CA ARG A 154 1.32 5.58 -29.38
C ARG A 154 2.16 6.84 -29.52
N GLY A 155 3.03 7.09 -28.54
CA GLY A 155 3.90 8.26 -28.50
C GLY A 155 3.19 9.57 -28.16
N LYS A 156 1.89 9.53 -27.84
CA LYS A 156 1.14 10.67 -27.33
C LYS A 156 1.44 10.91 -25.85
N THR A 157 1.24 12.15 -25.43
CA THR A 157 1.31 12.54 -24.02
C THR A 157 0.08 12.05 -23.29
N ILE A 158 0.25 11.53 -22.08
CA ILE A 158 -0.85 11.19 -21.17
C ILE A 158 -0.77 12.15 -19.98
N LEU A 159 -1.88 12.81 -19.67
CA LEU A 159 -2.04 13.53 -18.41
C LEU A 159 -2.63 12.60 -17.37
N TYR A 160 -2.10 12.63 -16.16
CA TYR A 160 -2.72 12.03 -14.97
C TYR A 160 -3.13 13.16 -14.03
N ARG A 161 -4.43 13.30 -13.80
CA ARG A 161 -4.99 14.29 -12.87
C ARG A 161 -5.42 13.57 -11.60
N TYR A 162 -4.98 14.07 -10.46
CA TYR A 162 -5.35 13.58 -9.13
C TYR A 162 -5.81 14.75 -8.27
N ASP A 163 -6.83 14.50 -7.45
CA ASP A 163 -7.51 15.52 -6.67
C ASP A 163 -8.04 16.68 -7.50
N PHE A 164 -9.32 16.62 -7.84
CA PHE A 164 -9.96 17.67 -8.64
C PHE A 164 -10.11 19.00 -7.88
N GLY A 165 -9.90 19.01 -6.56
CA GLY A 165 -9.83 20.22 -5.75
C GLY A 165 -8.49 20.94 -5.90
N ASP A 166 -7.39 20.23 -5.61
CA ASP A 166 -6.02 20.77 -5.68
C ASP A 166 -5.42 20.79 -7.11
N ASP A 167 -6.03 20.05 -8.02
CA ASP A 167 -5.71 19.97 -9.45
C ASP A 167 -4.26 19.52 -9.73
N TRP A 168 -3.84 18.42 -9.11
CA TRP A 168 -2.52 17.86 -9.37
C TRP A 168 -2.47 17.18 -10.73
N GLU A 169 -1.82 17.82 -11.70
CA GLU A 169 -1.58 17.26 -13.02
C GLU A 169 -0.17 16.66 -13.14
N HIS A 170 -0.04 15.52 -13.81
CA HIS A 170 1.25 14.94 -14.19
C HIS A 170 1.29 14.72 -15.68
N VAL A 171 2.39 15.10 -16.29
CA VAL A 171 2.68 14.80 -17.68
C VAL A 171 3.44 13.49 -17.74
N MET A 172 2.89 12.52 -18.45
CA MET A 172 3.48 11.21 -18.66
C MET A 172 3.83 11.00 -20.12
N VAL A 173 5.04 10.51 -20.35
CA VAL A 173 5.52 10.12 -21.68
C VAL A 173 6.17 8.74 -21.63
N CYS A 174 5.90 7.92 -22.65
CA CYS A 174 6.55 6.63 -22.82
C CYS A 174 7.93 6.80 -23.46
N GLY A 175 8.97 6.78 -22.62
CA GLY A 175 10.36 6.94 -23.06
C GLY A 175 11.00 5.70 -23.68
N GLY A 176 10.33 4.53 -23.62
CA GLY A 176 10.86 3.31 -24.22
C GLY A 176 10.30 2.02 -23.62
N ARG A 177 11.10 0.96 -23.73
CA ARG A 177 10.78 -0.38 -23.24
C ARG A 177 11.82 -0.86 -22.25
N ALA A 178 11.38 -1.68 -21.30
CA ALA A 178 12.25 -2.39 -20.35
C ALA A 178 11.97 -3.90 -20.42
N ASP A 179 12.83 -4.68 -19.76
CA ASP A 179 12.61 -6.12 -19.62
C ASP A 179 11.29 -6.42 -18.92
N PRO A 180 10.62 -7.52 -19.28
CA PRO A 180 9.32 -7.87 -18.73
C PRO A 180 9.42 -8.22 -17.24
N THR A 181 8.65 -7.51 -16.42
CA THR A 181 8.45 -7.83 -15.00
C THR A 181 6.95 -7.89 -14.69
N GLU A 182 6.59 -8.56 -13.60
CA GLU A 182 5.19 -8.63 -13.14
C GLU A 182 4.82 -7.43 -12.24
N ASN A 183 5.81 -6.69 -11.73
CA ASN A 183 5.63 -5.59 -10.79
C ASN A 183 5.96 -4.25 -11.46
N PHE A 184 5.31 -3.18 -11.02
CA PHE A 184 5.82 -1.84 -11.24
C PHE A 184 7.15 -1.66 -10.51
N GLU A 185 8.06 -0.92 -11.13
CA GLU A 185 9.37 -0.63 -10.54
C GLU A 185 9.79 0.80 -10.87
N LEU A 186 10.18 1.56 -9.85
CA LEU A 186 10.84 2.83 -10.00
C LEU A 186 12.27 2.61 -10.48
N LEU A 187 12.62 3.30 -11.57
CA LEU A 187 13.96 3.31 -12.16
C LEU A 187 14.76 4.55 -11.71
N GLY A 188 14.08 5.66 -11.46
CA GLY A 188 14.68 6.92 -11.00
C GLY A 188 13.62 8.00 -10.76
N GLY A 189 14.06 9.18 -10.33
CA GLY A 189 13.17 10.27 -9.94
C GLY A 189 13.89 11.32 -9.11
N GLU A 190 13.17 12.39 -8.78
CA GLU A 190 13.65 13.54 -8.00
C GLU A 190 12.52 14.11 -7.15
N GLY A 191 12.87 14.71 -6.01
CA GLY A 191 11.96 15.51 -5.20
C GLY A 191 11.06 14.69 -4.26
N HIS A 192 10.80 15.29 -3.10
CA HIS A 192 9.79 14.82 -2.17
C HIS A 192 8.40 14.86 -2.82
N GLY A 193 7.52 13.93 -2.47
CA GLY A 193 6.12 13.96 -2.92
C GLY A 193 5.38 15.17 -2.37
N CYS A 194 4.45 15.76 -3.12
CA CYS A 194 3.67 16.88 -2.62
C CYS A 194 2.71 16.43 -1.51
N ALA A 195 2.49 17.30 -0.52
CA ALA A 195 1.54 17.06 0.55
C ALA A 195 0.10 16.95 0.00
N GLU A 196 -0.65 15.97 0.48
CA GLU A 196 -2.10 15.84 0.26
C GLU A 196 -2.81 17.06 0.87
N ASP A 197 -3.87 17.55 0.21
CA ASP A 197 -4.73 18.64 0.70
C ASP A 197 -4.02 19.99 0.99
N VAL A 198 -2.83 20.22 0.42
CA VAL A 198 -2.04 21.44 0.69
C VAL A 198 -2.57 22.68 -0.04
N GLY A 199 -3.53 22.53 -0.95
CA GLY A 199 -4.04 23.61 -1.80
C GLY A 199 -3.32 23.70 -3.15
N GLY A 200 -2.98 22.56 -3.72
CA GLY A 200 -2.37 22.42 -5.04
C GLY A 200 -0.96 23.01 -5.12
N SER A 201 -0.53 23.28 -6.35
CA SER A 201 0.83 23.77 -6.63
C SER A 201 1.20 25.05 -5.86
N TYR A 202 0.24 25.95 -5.65
CA TYR A 202 0.46 27.20 -4.91
C TYR A 202 0.65 26.94 -3.41
N GLY A 203 -0.18 26.08 -2.83
CA GLY A 203 -0.03 25.65 -1.44
C GLY A 203 1.30 24.98 -1.17
N TRP A 204 1.71 24.07 -2.07
CA TRP A 204 3.01 23.41 -1.98
C TRP A 204 4.19 24.38 -2.05
N ILE A 205 4.15 25.37 -2.95
CA ILE A 205 5.18 26.43 -3.00
C ILE A 205 5.26 27.16 -1.67
N LYS A 206 4.13 27.56 -1.09
CA LYS A 206 4.11 28.24 0.22
C LYS A 206 4.68 27.38 1.34
N LEU A 207 4.38 26.08 1.34
CA LEU A 207 4.94 25.14 2.31
C LEU A 207 6.47 25.08 2.18
N ILE A 208 7.00 24.95 0.97
CA ILE A 208 8.45 24.98 0.72
C ILE A 208 9.06 26.32 1.17
N GLU A 209 8.42 27.44 0.85
CA GLU A 209 8.87 28.78 1.28
C GLU A 209 8.90 28.92 2.81
N ALA A 210 7.97 28.26 3.53
CA ALA A 210 7.98 28.21 4.98
C ALA A 210 9.22 27.48 5.51
N TYR A 211 9.57 26.33 4.93
CA TYR A 211 10.77 25.56 5.30
C TYR A 211 12.10 26.22 4.89
N ASP A 212 12.10 26.97 3.79
CA ASP A 212 13.26 27.74 3.32
C ASP A 212 13.48 29.02 4.14
N SER A 213 12.48 29.46 4.93
CA SER A 213 12.61 30.61 5.81
C SER A 213 13.52 30.32 7.00
N ASN A 214 14.49 31.21 7.22
CA ASN A 214 15.32 31.21 8.43
C ASN A 214 14.54 31.73 9.66
N ASN A 215 13.50 32.54 9.45
CA ASN A 215 12.67 33.12 10.49
C ASN A 215 11.19 33.03 10.06
N PRO A 216 10.56 31.85 10.12
CA PRO A 216 9.20 31.68 9.64
C PRO A 216 8.22 32.58 10.41
N THR A 217 7.18 33.06 9.74
CA THR A 217 6.06 33.75 10.39
C THR A 217 5.24 32.77 11.24
N LYS A 218 4.23 33.29 11.98
CA LYS A 218 3.31 32.42 12.73
C LYS A 218 2.56 31.47 11.78
N ASP A 219 1.97 32.01 10.72
CA ASP A 219 1.21 31.25 9.73
C ASP A 219 2.09 30.22 9.01
N GLN A 220 3.36 30.55 8.74
CA GLN A 220 4.32 29.59 8.16
C GLN A 220 4.59 28.42 9.11
N ARG A 221 4.76 28.68 10.41
CA ARG A 221 4.90 27.60 11.40
C ARG A 221 3.65 26.75 11.48
N GLU A 222 2.45 27.35 11.51
CA GLU A 222 1.19 26.60 11.52
C GLU A 222 1.06 25.69 10.29
N THR A 223 1.49 26.15 9.13
CA THR A 223 1.48 25.33 7.89
C THR A 223 2.51 24.20 7.96
N MET A 224 3.68 24.44 8.56
CA MET A 224 4.69 23.40 8.78
C MET A 224 4.18 22.34 9.77
N ASP A 225 3.65 22.77 10.92
CA ASP A 225 3.09 21.91 11.97
C ASP A 225 1.96 21.03 11.39
N TRP A 226 1.08 21.61 10.57
CA TRP A 226 0.04 20.85 9.85
C TRP A 226 0.64 19.75 8.96
N PHE A 227 1.70 20.05 8.19
CA PHE A 227 2.34 19.02 7.35
C PHE A 227 3.05 17.95 8.18
N GLU A 228 3.65 18.30 9.32
CA GLU A 228 4.38 17.37 10.17
C GLU A 228 3.44 16.45 10.98
N GLU A 229 2.24 16.92 11.30
CA GLU A 229 1.35 16.25 12.26
C GLU A 229 0.00 15.79 11.70
N GLU A 230 -0.56 16.49 10.70
CA GLU A 230 -1.96 16.33 10.30
C GLU A 230 -2.17 15.86 8.85
N ALA A 231 -1.31 16.26 7.92
CA ALA A 231 -1.45 15.89 6.51
C ALA A 231 -1.54 14.35 6.32
N HIS A 232 -2.34 13.91 5.35
CA HIS A 232 -2.56 12.47 5.10
C HIS A 232 -1.26 11.72 4.74
N ASN A 233 -0.33 12.41 4.08
CA ASN A 233 1.01 11.93 3.80
C ASN A 233 2.10 12.74 4.53
N LYS A 234 1.79 13.17 5.76
CA LYS A 234 2.71 13.91 6.63
C LYS A 234 4.11 13.29 6.69
N ASP A 235 5.08 14.16 6.87
CA ASP A 235 6.45 13.79 7.22
C ASP A 235 6.89 14.58 8.47
N SER A 236 7.06 13.88 9.58
CA SER A 236 7.47 14.47 10.86
C SER A 236 8.89 15.06 10.84
N TYR A 237 9.70 14.75 9.82
CA TYR A 237 11.01 15.40 9.62
C TYR A 237 10.90 16.72 8.85
N GLY A 238 9.73 17.01 8.27
CA GLY A 238 9.47 18.19 7.47
C GLY A 238 10.31 18.25 6.18
N LEU A 239 10.45 19.45 5.62
CA LEU A 239 11.05 19.66 4.29
C LEU A 239 12.31 20.55 4.32
N ARG A 240 12.90 20.75 5.50
CA ARG A 240 14.04 21.68 5.66
C ARG A 240 15.30 21.17 4.92
N GLY A 241 15.95 22.08 4.19
CA GLY A 241 17.25 21.81 3.56
C GLY A 241 17.19 20.72 2.50
N ALA A 242 17.93 19.62 2.70
CA ALA A 242 17.96 18.51 1.75
C ALA A 242 16.67 17.67 1.76
N ALA A 243 15.87 17.71 2.82
CA ALA A 243 14.69 16.85 2.99
C ALA A 243 13.64 17.05 1.88
N LYS A 244 13.44 18.28 1.39
CA LYS A 244 12.55 18.52 0.24
C LYS A 244 12.98 17.83 -1.05
N TYR A 245 14.24 17.43 -1.19
CA TYR A 245 14.74 16.71 -2.37
C TYR A 245 14.74 15.18 -2.16
N THR A 246 14.57 14.71 -0.93
CA THR A 246 14.70 13.29 -0.61
C THR A 246 13.45 12.50 -0.96
N TRP A 247 13.67 11.32 -1.50
CA TRP A 247 12.68 10.28 -1.70
C TRP A 247 13.39 8.92 -1.60
N ASP A 248 12.70 7.90 -1.10
CA ASP A 248 13.31 6.58 -0.86
C ASP A 248 12.87 5.58 -1.94
N LYS A 249 13.70 5.43 -2.96
CA LYS A 249 13.45 4.52 -4.08
C LYS A 249 13.23 3.07 -3.62
N GLU A 250 13.99 2.59 -2.65
CA GLU A 250 13.94 1.20 -2.20
C GLU A 250 12.69 0.93 -1.36
N LYS A 251 12.31 1.86 -0.48
CA LYS A 251 11.06 1.81 0.26
C LYS A 251 9.86 1.80 -0.70
N LEU A 252 9.84 2.71 -1.68
CA LEU A 252 8.75 2.77 -2.66
C LEU A 252 8.70 1.52 -3.55
N ASN A 253 9.85 1.00 -4.00
CA ASN A 253 9.90 -0.27 -4.73
C ASN A 253 9.46 -1.47 -3.90
N THR A 254 9.64 -1.44 -2.58
CA THR A 254 9.10 -2.46 -1.67
C THR A 254 7.58 -2.40 -1.67
N ALA A 255 6.98 -1.22 -1.47
CA ALA A 255 5.54 -1.02 -1.55
C ALA A 255 4.95 -1.40 -2.94
N LEU A 256 5.62 -1.06 -4.05
CA LEU A 256 5.19 -1.45 -5.39
C LEU A 256 5.21 -2.97 -5.62
N LYS A 257 6.12 -3.70 -4.97
CA LYS A 257 6.13 -5.17 -5.01
C LYS A 257 4.95 -5.75 -4.23
N GLU A 258 4.58 -5.13 -3.09
CA GLU A 258 3.45 -5.55 -2.27
C GLU A 258 2.10 -5.39 -2.99
N LEU A 259 1.96 -4.41 -3.91
CA LEU A 259 0.75 -4.25 -4.74
C LEU A 259 0.43 -5.49 -5.59
N ASN A 260 1.45 -6.24 -6.02
CA ASN A 260 1.23 -7.43 -6.84
C ASN A 260 0.87 -8.65 -5.99
N THR A 261 -0.41 -8.75 -5.66
CA THR A 261 -0.96 -9.89 -4.90
C THR A 261 -0.87 -11.24 -5.62
N SER A 262 -0.65 -11.29 -6.95
CA SER A 262 -0.66 -12.55 -7.71
C SER A 262 0.53 -13.46 -7.38
N ALA A 263 1.70 -12.86 -7.08
CA ALA A 263 2.88 -13.57 -6.62
C ALA A 263 2.84 -13.89 -5.11
N LEU A 264 1.84 -13.36 -4.41
CA LEU A 264 1.74 -13.36 -2.95
C LEU A 264 0.45 -14.03 -2.45
N SER A 265 -0.12 -14.98 -3.20
CA SER A 265 -1.29 -15.74 -2.74
C SER A 265 -0.99 -16.40 -1.40
N GLY A 266 -1.84 -16.15 -0.41
CA GLY A 266 -1.82 -16.88 0.84
C GLY A 266 -2.65 -18.17 0.71
N ASP A 267 -2.76 -18.89 1.80
CA ASP A 267 -3.70 -19.98 1.97
C ASP A 267 -4.35 -19.87 3.36
N ALA A 268 -5.31 -20.74 3.67
CA ALA A 268 -5.99 -20.74 4.96
C ALA A 268 -5.08 -21.02 6.18
N SER A 269 -3.76 -21.20 6.00
CA SER A 269 -2.75 -21.29 7.07
C SER A 269 -1.84 -20.06 7.16
N SER A 270 -1.96 -19.13 6.23
CA SER A 270 -1.10 -17.94 6.14
C SER A 270 -1.52 -16.85 7.15
N ILE A 271 -0.57 -15.97 7.49
CA ILE A 271 -0.75 -14.80 8.36
C ILE A 271 -0.37 -13.54 7.59
N LEU A 272 -1.17 -12.49 7.72
CA LEU A 272 -0.85 -11.15 7.23
C LEU A 272 -0.49 -10.23 8.41
N LEU A 273 0.67 -9.60 8.37
CA LEU A 273 1.06 -8.48 9.22
C LEU A 273 0.75 -7.17 8.47
N ILE A 274 0.03 -6.26 9.11
CA ILE A 274 -0.23 -4.91 8.62
C ILE A 274 0.61 -3.94 9.44
N SER A 275 1.60 -3.33 8.80
CA SER A 275 2.68 -2.54 9.42
C SER A 275 2.84 -1.20 8.71
N LEU A 276 1.79 -0.37 8.74
CA LEU A 276 1.71 0.90 7.99
C LEU A 276 2.49 2.03 8.65
N GLY A 277 2.73 1.93 9.96
CA GLY A 277 3.57 2.84 10.75
C GLY A 277 4.86 2.18 11.20
N LYS A 278 5.45 1.33 10.37
CA LYS A 278 6.63 0.52 10.72
C LYS A 278 7.86 1.39 10.93
N GLU A 279 8.37 1.38 12.16
CA GLU A 279 9.62 2.03 12.53
C GLU A 279 10.86 1.24 12.08
N PHE A 280 11.98 1.93 11.85
CA PHE A 280 13.20 1.29 11.33
C PHE A 280 13.79 0.22 12.27
N TRP A 281 13.51 0.31 13.58
CA TRP A 281 13.95 -0.69 14.57
C TRP A 281 12.96 -1.85 14.75
N PHE A 282 11.78 -1.81 14.12
CA PHE A 282 10.73 -2.82 14.30
C PHE A 282 11.26 -4.24 14.02
N ASP A 283 11.92 -4.44 12.89
CA ASP A 283 12.40 -5.76 12.49
C ASP A 283 13.41 -6.34 13.49
N GLY A 284 14.28 -5.49 14.04
CA GLY A 284 15.24 -5.90 15.07
C GLY A 284 14.57 -6.24 16.39
N MET A 285 13.61 -5.42 16.83
CA MET A 285 12.89 -5.61 18.10
C MET A 285 12.02 -6.88 18.11
N TYR A 286 11.38 -7.20 16.98
CA TYR A 286 10.42 -8.31 16.88
C TYR A 286 10.95 -9.53 16.11
N ALA A 287 12.25 -9.57 15.78
CA ALA A 287 12.88 -10.61 14.96
C ALA A 287 12.53 -12.04 15.41
N ASP A 288 12.71 -12.34 16.69
CA ASP A 288 12.49 -13.69 17.24
C ASP A 288 11.02 -14.11 17.20
N MET A 289 10.11 -13.19 17.48
CA MET A 289 8.67 -13.44 17.45
C MET A 289 8.18 -13.68 16.02
N ILE A 290 8.65 -12.88 15.05
CA ILE A 290 8.34 -13.04 13.62
C ILE A 290 8.97 -14.34 13.09
N ALA A 291 10.20 -14.67 13.50
CA ALA A 291 10.85 -15.93 13.12
C ALA A 291 10.05 -17.13 13.62
N LYS A 292 9.59 -17.11 14.87
CA LYS A 292 8.73 -18.17 15.44
C LYS A 292 7.39 -18.30 14.69
N LEU A 293 6.74 -17.20 14.32
CA LEU A 293 5.55 -17.24 13.46
C LEU A 293 5.84 -17.92 12.11
N ARG A 294 6.96 -17.58 11.48
CA ARG A 294 7.40 -18.16 10.20
C ARG A 294 7.69 -19.66 10.27
N THR A 295 7.96 -20.21 11.46
CA THR A 295 8.08 -21.68 11.64
C THR A 295 6.73 -22.40 11.61
N LYS A 296 5.61 -21.68 11.75
CA LYS A 296 4.25 -22.23 11.85
C LYS A 296 3.34 -21.88 10.67
N ALA A 297 3.58 -20.73 10.05
CA ALA A 297 2.77 -20.20 8.98
C ALA A 297 3.61 -19.48 7.93
N THR A 298 3.07 -19.39 6.71
CA THR A 298 3.53 -18.38 5.75
C THR A 298 3.13 -17.01 6.28
N VAL A 299 4.12 -16.21 6.68
CA VAL A 299 3.90 -14.84 7.18
C VAL A 299 4.22 -13.85 6.07
N ARG A 300 3.23 -13.01 5.73
CA ARG A 300 3.37 -11.89 4.81
C ARG A 300 3.22 -10.59 5.58
N GLU A 301 3.99 -9.58 5.21
CA GLU A 301 3.90 -8.24 5.79
C GLU A 301 3.61 -7.24 4.67
N VAL A 302 2.76 -6.27 4.97
CA VAL A 302 2.48 -5.13 4.09
C VAL A 302 2.74 -3.84 4.86
N THR A 303 3.38 -2.90 4.19
CA THR A 303 3.84 -1.62 4.74
C THR A 303 3.18 -0.42 4.08
N ASP A 304 2.39 -0.66 3.03
CA ASP A 304 1.64 0.35 2.30
C ASP A 304 0.11 0.17 2.41
N SER A 305 -0.62 1.29 2.45
CA SER A 305 -2.08 1.33 2.63
C SER A 305 -2.85 0.66 1.51
N MET A 306 -2.45 0.87 0.25
CA MET A 306 -3.16 0.27 -0.89
C MET A 306 -2.89 -1.22 -0.96
N SER A 307 -1.64 -1.62 -0.73
CA SER A 307 -1.26 -3.03 -0.62
C SER A 307 -2.05 -3.73 0.48
N ALA A 308 -2.15 -3.11 1.67
CA ALA A 308 -2.97 -3.61 2.76
C ALA A 308 -4.45 -3.73 2.38
N MET A 309 -5.05 -2.70 1.78
CA MET A 309 -6.44 -2.74 1.32
C MET A 309 -6.69 -3.90 0.34
N LYS A 310 -5.80 -4.08 -0.65
CA LYS A 310 -5.89 -5.14 -1.67
C LYS A 310 -5.80 -6.53 -1.05
N HIS A 311 -4.94 -6.71 -0.06
CA HIS A 311 -4.81 -7.95 0.69
C HIS A 311 -6.02 -8.22 1.59
N VAL A 312 -6.53 -7.21 2.31
CA VAL A 312 -7.68 -7.36 3.19
C VAL A 312 -8.95 -7.69 2.39
N LYS A 313 -9.18 -7.04 1.25
CA LYS A 313 -10.33 -7.37 0.36
C LYS A 313 -10.33 -8.83 -0.13
N LYS A 314 -9.16 -9.48 -0.19
CA LYS A 314 -9.00 -10.90 -0.57
C LYS A 314 -8.78 -11.82 0.62
N SER A 315 -8.87 -11.32 1.86
CA SER A 315 -8.34 -12.00 3.04
C SER A 315 -9.07 -13.28 3.43
N ILE A 316 -10.38 -13.36 3.18
CA ILE A 316 -11.20 -14.50 3.63
C ILE A 316 -10.74 -15.84 3.05
N GLU A 317 -10.11 -15.82 1.87
CA GLU A 317 -9.59 -17.02 1.20
C GLU A 317 -8.09 -17.24 1.48
N ASN A 318 -7.38 -16.19 1.88
CA ASN A 318 -5.91 -16.15 1.85
C ASN A 318 -5.23 -16.10 3.22
N TYR A 319 -5.94 -15.75 4.30
CA TYR A 319 -5.32 -15.56 5.60
C TYR A 319 -6.16 -16.14 6.74
N SER A 320 -5.51 -16.94 7.58
CA SER A 320 -6.09 -17.48 8.81
C SER A 320 -6.22 -16.43 9.91
N THR A 321 -5.25 -15.49 9.94
CA THR A 321 -5.11 -14.45 10.94
C THR A 321 -4.50 -13.22 10.27
N ILE A 322 -5.02 -12.05 10.61
CA ILE A 322 -4.41 -10.76 10.31
C ILE A 322 -3.94 -10.15 11.62
N ILE A 323 -2.73 -9.61 11.65
CA ILE A 323 -2.14 -8.98 12.82
C ILE A 323 -1.85 -7.53 12.47
N VAL A 324 -2.42 -6.60 13.25
CA VAL A 324 -2.14 -5.16 13.15
C VAL A 324 -1.02 -4.85 14.14
N THR A 325 0.08 -4.29 13.62
CA THR A 325 1.32 -4.16 14.40
C THR A 325 1.57 -2.76 14.96
N ASP A 326 0.83 -1.76 14.49
CA ASP A 326 1.01 -0.35 14.85
C ASP A 326 -0.31 0.35 15.17
N ALA A 327 -0.21 1.40 16.00
CA ALA A 327 -1.37 2.18 16.42
C ALA A 327 -1.81 3.22 15.38
N VAL A 328 -1.01 3.50 14.35
CA VAL A 328 -1.41 4.47 13.30
C VAL A 328 -2.68 4.02 12.60
N PHE A 329 -2.92 2.71 12.56
CA PHE A 329 -4.14 2.09 12.05
C PHE A 329 -5.45 2.58 12.72
N MET A 330 -5.38 3.22 13.89
CA MET A 330 -6.53 3.84 14.57
C MET A 330 -6.90 5.23 14.03
N GLN A 331 -6.10 5.80 13.13
CA GLN A 331 -6.34 7.12 12.55
C GLN A 331 -7.43 7.09 11.46
N PRO A 332 -8.12 8.23 11.22
CA PRO A 332 -9.24 8.30 10.27
C PRO A 332 -8.93 7.83 8.86
N ILE A 333 -7.71 8.08 8.38
CA ILE A 333 -7.27 7.70 7.03
C ILE A 333 -7.35 6.18 6.79
N TYR A 334 -7.25 5.36 7.83
CA TYR A 334 -7.33 3.90 7.73
C TYR A 334 -8.72 3.34 8.00
N HIS A 335 -9.76 4.19 8.18
CA HIS A 335 -11.12 3.72 8.44
C HIS A 335 -11.66 2.78 7.36
N ALA A 336 -11.27 2.95 6.10
CA ALA A 336 -11.68 2.05 5.03
C ALA A 336 -11.12 0.63 5.24
N ILE A 337 -9.83 0.49 5.55
CA ILE A 337 -9.21 -0.81 5.82
C ILE A 337 -9.82 -1.43 7.09
N ASN A 338 -10.08 -0.61 8.12
CA ASN A 338 -10.76 -1.03 9.35
C ASN A 338 -12.13 -1.68 9.09
N ARG A 339 -12.95 -1.09 8.21
CA ARG A 339 -14.26 -1.67 7.86
C ARG A 339 -14.11 -3.04 7.20
N GLU A 340 -13.13 -3.20 6.32
CA GLU A 340 -12.86 -4.48 5.67
C GLU A 340 -12.34 -5.53 6.68
N LEU A 341 -11.51 -5.14 7.65
CA LEU A 341 -11.09 -6.04 8.74
C LEU A 341 -12.26 -6.48 9.62
N ILE A 342 -13.19 -5.58 9.95
CA ILE A 342 -14.43 -5.94 10.66
C ILE A 342 -15.23 -6.95 9.84
N GLY A 343 -15.36 -6.75 8.52
CA GLY A 343 -16.00 -7.69 7.60
C GLY A 343 -15.32 -9.07 7.57
N TYR A 344 -13.99 -9.10 7.54
CA TYR A 344 -13.17 -10.31 7.63
C TYR A 344 -13.42 -11.07 8.94
N VAL A 345 -13.43 -10.38 10.08
CA VAL A 345 -13.69 -10.99 11.39
C VAL A 345 -15.13 -11.50 11.48
N LYS A 346 -16.14 -10.73 11.04
CA LYS A 346 -17.55 -11.17 10.97
C LYS A 346 -17.76 -12.43 10.12
N SER A 347 -16.85 -12.66 9.17
CA SER A 347 -16.83 -13.84 8.30
C SER A 347 -16.06 -15.03 8.88
N GLY A 348 -15.52 -14.91 10.10
CA GLY A 348 -14.81 -15.99 10.80
C GLY A 348 -13.30 -15.83 10.89
N GLY A 349 -12.74 -14.72 10.39
CA GLY A 349 -11.32 -14.40 10.50
C GLY A 349 -10.89 -14.02 11.93
N LYS A 350 -9.58 -13.94 12.14
CA LYS A 350 -8.98 -13.49 13.40
C LYS A 350 -8.17 -12.22 13.16
N VAL A 351 -8.45 -11.17 13.91
CA VAL A 351 -7.61 -9.96 13.92
C VAL A 351 -6.96 -9.82 15.28
N ILE A 352 -5.64 -9.64 15.32
CA ILE A 352 -4.88 -9.45 16.57
C ILE A 352 -4.21 -8.08 16.54
N PHE A 353 -4.45 -7.27 17.55
CA PHE A 353 -3.72 -6.02 17.79
C PHE A 353 -2.58 -6.29 18.77
N GLY A 354 -1.34 -6.04 18.37
CA GLY A 354 -0.16 -6.34 19.18
C GLY A 354 1.08 -5.60 18.69
N PHE A 355 2.27 -6.11 19.02
CA PHE A 355 3.55 -5.47 18.66
C PHE A 355 3.65 -4.04 19.23
N MET A 356 3.67 -3.01 18.38
CA MET A 356 3.79 -1.62 18.80
C MET A 356 2.46 -0.98 19.16
N VAL A 357 1.31 -1.61 18.84
CA VAL A 357 -0.01 -1.09 19.22
C VAL A 357 -0.10 -0.70 20.70
N PRO A 358 0.24 -1.56 21.68
CA PRO A 358 0.17 -1.18 23.10
C PRO A 358 1.17 -0.10 23.53
N ASN A 359 2.20 0.18 22.73
CA ASN A 359 3.19 1.21 23.01
C ASN A 359 2.74 2.60 22.53
N LEU A 360 2.02 2.65 21.41
CA LEU A 360 1.71 3.91 20.69
C LEU A 360 0.22 4.26 20.66
N ALA A 361 -0.66 3.40 21.16
CA ALA A 361 -2.07 3.73 21.25
C ALA A 361 -2.31 4.84 22.27
N GLU A 362 -3.23 5.76 21.96
CA GLU A 362 -3.61 6.87 22.84
C GLU A 362 -5.07 6.74 23.28
N PRO A 363 -5.41 7.02 24.55
CA PRO A 363 -6.75 6.72 25.08
C PRO A 363 -7.94 7.33 24.30
N PRO A 364 -7.92 8.62 23.90
CA PRO A 364 -9.08 9.20 23.20
C PRO A 364 -9.36 8.51 21.86
N THR A 365 -8.30 8.24 21.09
CA THR A 365 -8.38 7.58 19.78
C THR A 365 -8.73 6.10 19.95
N PHE A 366 -8.11 5.42 20.92
CA PHE A 366 -8.36 4.03 21.22
C PHE A 366 -9.80 3.75 21.67
N GLU A 367 -10.33 4.52 22.63
CA GLU A 367 -11.68 4.30 23.13
C GLU A 367 -12.72 4.51 22.03
N LYS A 368 -12.52 5.53 21.18
CA LYS A 368 -13.36 5.76 20.00
C LYS A 368 -13.27 4.58 19.03
N PHE A 369 -12.06 4.08 18.77
CA PHE A 369 -11.81 2.96 17.86
C PHE A 369 -12.52 1.68 18.30
N PHE A 370 -12.46 1.33 19.59
CA PHE A 370 -13.12 0.13 20.11
C PHE A 370 -14.58 0.32 20.57
N SER A 371 -15.11 1.55 20.51
CA SER A 371 -16.50 1.89 20.89
C SER A 371 -17.57 1.24 19.99
N SER A 372 -18.84 1.44 20.33
CA SER A 372 -20.00 1.00 19.54
C SER A 372 -20.03 1.48 18.09
N SER A 373 -19.41 2.61 17.77
CA SER A 373 -19.33 3.13 16.39
C SER A 373 -18.13 2.59 15.61
N GLY A 374 -17.20 1.92 16.28
CA GLY A 374 -16.05 1.25 15.67
C GLY A 374 -16.17 -0.27 15.76
N TRP A 375 -15.34 -0.90 16.57
CA TRP A 375 -15.33 -2.36 16.72
C TRP A 375 -16.46 -2.91 17.61
N GLY A 376 -17.23 -2.09 18.33
CA GLY A 376 -18.35 -2.59 19.14
C GLY A 376 -17.96 -3.40 20.38
N LEU A 377 -16.68 -3.37 20.77
CA LEU A 377 -16.13 -4.14 21.89
C LEU A 377 -16.18 -3.38 23.22
N ASN A 378 -16.21 -2.04 23.15
CA ASN A 378 -16.20 -1.12 24.30
C ASN A 378 -15.03 -1.33 25.26
N TRP A 379 -13.90 -1.85 24.76
CA TRP A 379 -12.66 -1.94 25.51
C TRP A 379 -12.14 -0.55 25.86
N LYS A 380 -11.54 -0.43 27.05
CA LYS A 380 -10.95 0.81 27.54
C LYS A 380 -9.52 0.59 27.99
N PHE A 381 -8.73 1.66 27.97
CA PHE A 381 -7.41 1.65 28.59
C PHE A 381 -7.51 1.25 30.06
N GLY A 382 -6.71 0.26 30.44
CA GLY A 382 -6.49 -0.11 31.83
C GLY A 382 -5.11 0.34 32.30
N THR A 383 -4.58 -0.37 33.29
CA THR A 383 -3.27 -0.06 33.86
C THR A 383 -2.14 -0.49 32.95
N TYR A 384 -1.09 0.34 32.89
CA TYR A 384 0.20 0.01 32.28
C TYR A 384 1.21 -0.36 33.38
N THR A 385 1.42 -1.65 33.63
CA THR A 385 2.23 -2.13 34.77
C THR A 385 3.02 -3.37 34.41
N ARG A 386 4.09 -3.65 35.18
CA ARG A 386 4.75 -4.96 35.16
C ARG A 386 4.24 -5.80 36.33
N ASP A 387 3.75 -6.98 36.02
CA ASP A 387 3.28 -7.95 37.02
C ASP A 387 3.42 -9.38 36.49
N THR A 388 3.15 -10.39 37.32
CA THR A 388 3.03 -11.80 36.94
C THR A 388 1.57 -12.17 36.76
N TYR A 389 1.20 -12.59 35.56
CA TYR A 389 -0.20 -12.88 35.23
C TYR A 389 -0.42 -14.38 35.07
N GLU A 390 -1.57 -14.84 35.55
CA GLU A 390 -1.99 -16.23 35.52
C GLU A 390 -2.91 -16.50 34.32
N VAL A 391 -2.85 -17.73 33.79
CA VAL A 391 -3.72 -18.16 32.68
C VAL A 391 -5.16 -18.23 33.18
N ASN A 392 -6.08 -17.55 32.51
CA ASN A 392 -7.49 -17.63 32.84
C ASN A 392 -8.09 -18.93 32.29
N SER A 393 -8.59 -19.79 33.18
CA SER A 393 -9.20 -21.06 32.79
C SER A 393 -10.48 -20.89 31.95
N GLN A 394 -11.13 -19.73 31.99
CA GLN A 394 -12.35 -19.44 31.23
C GLN A 394 -12.09 -18.94 29.79
N ALA A 395 -10.83 -18.72 29.41
CA ALA A 395 -10.46 -18.11 28.13
C ALA A 395 -10.98 -18.88 26.91
N HIS A 396 -11.39 -18.17 25.86
CA HIS A 396 -11.81 -18.73 24.57
C HIS A 396 -10.66 -19.23 23.68
N LEU A 397 -9.77 -20.05 24.23
CA LEU A 397 -8.74 -20.76 23.47
C LEU A 397 -9.12 -22.23 23.33
N THR A 398 -8.63 -22.88 22.27
CA THR A 398 -8.79 -24.34 22.15
C THR A 398 -7.97 -25.01 23.26
N GLY A 399 -8.43 -26.15 23.78
CA GLY A 399 -7.78 -26.81 24.92
C GLY A 399 -6.30 -27.14 24.69
N LEU A 400 -5.91 -27.44 23.45
CA LEU A 400 -4.50 -27.66 23.07
C LEU A 400 -3.68 -26.36 23.13
N CYS A 401 -4.20 -25.26 22.59
CA CYS A 401 -3.53 -23.95 22.61
C CYS A 401 -3.49 -23.35 24.02
N GLN A 402 -4.49 -23.59 24.86
CA GLN A 402 -4.49 -23.11 26.25
C GLN A 402 -3.48 -23.88 27.12
N ALA A 403 -3.27 -25.17 26.85
CA ALA A 403 -2.34 -26.01 27.62
C ALA A 403 -0.86 -25.64 27.45
N THR A 404 -0.51 -24.89 26.39
CA THR A 404 0.86 -24.40 26.19
C THR A 404 1.16 -23.14 26.99
N LEU A 405 0.13 -22.45 27.48
CA LEU A 405 0.25 -21.21 28.22
C LEU A 405 0.65 -21.47 29.68
N LYS A 406 1.50 -20.59 30.22
CA LYS A 406 1.98 -20.62 31.61
C LYS A 406 1.92 -19.21 32.18
N SER A 407 1.88 -19.08 33.50
CA SER A 407 2.07 -17.76 34.11
C SER A 407 3.46 -17.21 33.80
N TYR A 408 3.52 -15.91 33.54
CA TYR A 408 4.78 -15.20 33.29
C TYR A 408 4.64 -13.73 33.64
N SER A 409 5.79 -13.07 33.85
CA SER A 409 5.81 -11.63 34.07
C SER A 409 5.81 -10.87 32.75
N MET A 410 4.88 -9.92 32.61
CA MET A 410 4.80 -9.03 31.46
C MET A 410 4.73 -7.57 31.90
N LYS A 411 5.34 -6.66 31.11
CA LYS A 411 5.07 -5.23 31.22
C LYS A 411 4.01 -4.90 30.18
N ALA A 412 2.77 -4.73 30.60
CA ALA A 412 1.66 -4.71 29.67
C ALA A 412 0.71 -3.53 29.89
N LEU A 413 0.17 -3.04 28.78
CA LEU A 413 -1.06 -2.24 28.76
C LEU A 413 -2.25 -3.20 28.88
N SER A 414 -2.89 -3.21 30.05
CA SER A 414 -4.14 -3.95 30.25
C SER A 414 -5.33 -3.19 29.69
N LEU A 415 -6.37 -3.90 29.26
CA LEU A 415 -7.64 -3.31 28.86
C LEU A 415 -8.77 -3.70 29.81
N GLN A 416 -9.64 -2.75 30.10
CA GLN A 416 -10.87 -2.93 30.86
C GLN A 416 -12.03 -3.35 29.95
N ASN A 417 -13.16 -3.74 30.57
CA ASN A 417 -14.43 -4.08 29.93
C ASN A 417 -14.46 -5.33 29.03
N ALA A 418 -13.34 -6.06 28.91
CA ALA A 418 -13.38 -7.38 28.31
C ALA A 418 -14.20 -8.36 29.17
N LYS A 419 -15.01 -9.21 28.54
CA LYS A 419 -15.79 -10.22 29.27
C LYS A 419 -14.84 -11.22 29.93
N PRO A 420 -15.18 -11.79 31.10
CA PRO A 420 -14.30 -12.73 31.79
C PRO A 420 -13.77 -13.87 30.92
N GLN A 421 -14.61 -14.45 30.05
CA GLN A 421 -14.24 -15.53 29.13
C GLN A 421 -13.40 -15.09 27.91
N ASP A 422 -13.34 -13.79 27.62
CA ASP A 422 -12.49 -13.26 26.54
C ASP A 422 -11.06 -12.98 27.04
N ARG A 423 -10.86 -12.86 28.36
CA ARG A 423 -9.55 -12.57 28.96
C ARG A 423 -8.70 -13.83 28.95
N VAL A 424 -7.52 -13.80 28.33
CA VAL A 424 -6.59 -14.93 28.31
C VAL A 424 -5.74 -15.00 29.57
N TYR A 425 -5.32 -13.84 30.09
CA TYR A 425 -4.55 -13.71 31.32
C TYR A 425 -5.25 -12.82 32.34
N ALA A 426 -4.97 -13.00 33.63
CA ALA A 426 -5.45 -12.15 34.72
C ALA A 426 -4.31 -11.90 35.73
N GLY A 427 -4.25 -10.69 36.30
CA GLY A 427 -3.22 -10.33 37.29
C GLY A 427 -3.47 -10.95 38.69
N PRO A 428 -2.51 -10.82 39.62
CA PRO A 428 -2.66 -11.34 40.98
C PRO A 428 -3.84 -10.65 41.70
N ASP A 429 -4.47 -11.37 42.64
CA ASP A 429 -5.70 -11.01 43.37
C ASP A 429 -6.98 -10.82 42.54
N GLY A 430 -6.95 -11.17 41.25
CA GLY A 430 -8.03 -10.92 40.34
C GLY A 430 -8.16 -9.42 40.10
N ALA A 431 -7.34 -8.88 39.20
CA ALA A 431 -7.60 -7.61 38.53
C ALA A 431 -8.95 -7.70 37.79
N ARG A 432 -10.06 -7.63 38.57
CA ARG A 432 -11.37 -8.23 38.29
C ARG A 432 -12.06 -7.64 37.07
N ASP A 433 -11.58 -6.54 36.54
CA ASP A 433 -12.16 -5.80 35.43
C ASP A 433 -11.22 -5.58 34.23
N GLN A 434 -9.96 -6.01 34.29
CA GLN A 434 -8.99 -5.80 33.20
C GLN A 434 -8.14 -7.03 32.85
N SER A 435 -7.52 -6.99 31.67
CA SER A 435 -6.62 -8.05 31.20
C SER A 435 -5.52 -7.49 30.29
N PRO A 436 -4.27 -7.97 30.39
CA PRO A 436 -3.19 -7.63 29.45
C PRO A 436 -3.29 -8.39 28.12
N ALA A 437 -4.12 -9.44 28.06
CA ALA A 437 -4.29 -10.28 26.88
C ALA A 437 -5.74 -10.71 26.72
N ILE A 438 -6.36 -10.36 25.60
CA ILE A 438 -7.77 -10.65 25.33
C ILE A 438 -7.87 -11.37 23.99
N PHE A 439 -8.76 -12.34 23.90
CA PHE A 439 -9.13 -13.02 22.65
C PHE A 439 -10.64 -13.20 22.63
N ALA A 440 -11.32 -12.15 22.19
CA ALA A 440 -12.77 -12.06 22.27
C ALA A 440 -13.44 -12.65 21.02
N LYS A 441 -14.55 -13.36 21.25
CA LYS A 441 -15.45 -13.73 20.16
C LYS A 441 -16.11 -12.48 19.60
N TYR A 442 -16.04 -12.32 18.29
CA TYR A 442 -16.67 -11.20 17.61
C TYR A 442 -18.04 -11.59 17.04
N GLU A 443 -18.92 -10.60 16.86
CA GLU A 443 -20.24 -10.79 16.24
C GLU A 443 -20.15 -11.66 14.98
N ARG A 444 -21.06 -12.63 14.86
CA ARG A 444 -21.04 -13.62 13.79
C ARG A 444 -22.15 -13.35 12.80
N SER A 445 -21.79 -13.15 11.53
CA SER A 445 -22.75 -13.10 10.41
C SER A 445 -22.68 -14.34 9.52
N GLY A 446 -21.59 -15.14 9.61
CA GLY A 446 -21.34 -16.32 8.78
C GLY A 446 -21.39 -17.67 9.51
N ALA A 447 -20.75 -18.70 8.93
CA ALA A 447 -20.72 -20.06 9.48
C ALA A 447 -19.61 -20.32 10.53
N LYS A 448 -18.57 -19.48 10.55
CA LYS A 448 -17.42 -19.59 11.46
C LYS A 448 -17.42 -18.45 12.48
N GLN A 449 -16.86 -18.72 13.66
CA GLN A 449 -16.70 -17.73 14.73
C GLN A 449 -15.41 -16.93 14.49
N GLY A 450 -15.52 -15.61 14.36
CA GLY A 450 -14.36 -14.71 14.29
C GLY A 450 -13.88 -14.26 15.67
N TYR A 451 -12.65 -13.78 15.72
CA TYR A 451 -12.01 -13.35 16.97
C TYR A 451 -11.25 -12.03 16.82
N VAL A 452 -11.26 -11.24 17.88
CA VAL A 452 -10.43 -10.05 18.03
C VAL A 452 -9.50 -10.23 19.23
N GLY A 453 -8.20 -10.14 18.97
CA GLY A 453 -7.13 -10.29 19.95
C GLY A 453 -6.51 -8.97 20.37
N TRP A 454 -6.11 -8.87 21.63
CA TRP A 454 -5.24 -7.84 22.17
C TRP A 454 -4.03 -8.49 22.83
N LEU A 455 -2.84 -8.05 22.45
CA LEU A 455 -1.56 -8.38 23.10
C LEU A 455 -0.97 -7.11 23.69
N GLY A 456 -1.10 -6.95 25.00
CA GLY A 456 -0.72 -5.74 25.72
C GLY A 456 0.74 -5.67 26.14
N ASP A 457 1.48 -6.78 26.12
CA ASP A 457 2.89 -6.80 26.50
C ASP A 457 3.74 -5.98 25.52
N VAL A 458 4.54 -5.07 26.07
CA VAL A 458 5.39 -4.16 25.31
C VAL A 458 6.83 -4.64 25.13
N ASN A 459 7.26 -5.70 25.85
CA ASN A 459 8.66 -6.16 25.86
C ASN A 459 8.88 -7.51 25.17
N THR A 460 7.87 -8.06 24.49
CA THR A 460 7.98 -9.26 23.65
C THR A 460 8.57 -10.48 24.35
N GLU A 461 8.10 -10.75 25.57
CA GLU A 461 8.62 -11.88 26.34
C GLU A 461 8.34 -13.24 25.66
N GLU A 462 9.04 -14.30 26.06
CA GLU A 462 8.83 -15.65 25.50
C GLU A 462 7.38 -16.13 25.68
N GLY A 463 6.76 -15.79 26.82
CA GLY A 463 5.34 -16.03 27.08
C GLY A 463 4.43 -15.31 26.10
N THR A 464 4.78 -14.08 25.71
CA THR A 464 4.04 -13.27 24.72
C THR A 464 4.09 -13.91 23.34
N THR A 465 5.26 -14.42 22.94
CA THR A 465 5.36 -15.14 21.67
C THR A 465 4.52 -16.43 21.68
N THR A 466 4.57 -17.18 22.78
CA THR A 466 3.76 -18.40 22.95
C THR A 466 2.27 -18.09 22.87
N LEU A 467 1.83 -17.01 23.52
CA LEU A 467 0.46 -16.51 23.47
C LEU A 467 0.03 -16.10 22.06
N LEU A 468 0.88 -15.37 21.32
CA LEU A 468 0.57 -14.97 19.94
C LEU A 468 0.36 -16.21 19.05
N LEU A 469 1.24 -17.21 19.14
CA LEU A 469 1.08 -18.48 18.42
C LEU A 469 -0.23 -19.19 18.78
N ALA A 470 -0.58 -19.24 20.07
CA ALA A 470 -1.83 -19.82 20.53
C ALA A 470 -3.08 -19.10 19.98
N MET A 471 -3.07 -17.76 19.91
CA MET A 471 -4.15 -16.98 19.30
C MET A 471 -4.27 -17.24 17.79
N CYS A 472 -3.14 -17.36 17.09
CA CYS A 472 -3.10 -17.78 15.68
C CYS A 472 -3.61 -19.21 15.47
N GLY A 473 -3.50 -20.07 16.50
CA GLY A 473 -4.01 -21.45 16.53
C GLY A 473 -2.93 -22.53 16.41
N PHE A 474 -1.68 -22.24 16.81
CA PHE A 474 -0.52 -23.13 16.70
C PHE A 474 -0.03 -23.69 18.04
#